data_AF-A0A3B8JU69-F1
#
_entry.id   AF-A0A3B8JU69-F1
#
_cell.length_a   1.000
_cell.length_b   1.000
_cell.length_c   1.000
_cell.angle_alpha   90.00
_cell.angle_beta   90.00
_cell.angle_gamma   90.00
#
_symmetry.space_group_name_H-M   'P 1'
#
loop_
_entity.id
_entity.type
_entity.pdbx_description
1 polymer ?
#
loop_
_entity_poly.entity_id
_entity_poly.type
_entity_poly.pdbx_seq_one_letter_code
_entity_poly.pdbx_strand_id
1 'polypeptide(L)'
;MNENLPDPLERLKVLANPGANHPRLLRAFNELFRENAKITGGTAGAIILETKTGVLVGDKSHKRKGEERRRQLKKIQDQDKEEHKLTARDKQNLENVLEDLDYALTFTLE
;
A
#
# COMPACT_ATOMS: atom_id res chain seq x y z
N MET A 1 -20.91 -10.46 -21.94
CA MET A 1 -21.33 -9.57 -20.84
C MET A 1 -20.10 -8.73 -20.51
N ASN A 2 -20.08 -7.46 -20.93
CA ASN A 2 -18.97 -6.57 -20.61
C ASN A 2 -19.28 -5.96 -19.25
N GLU A 3 -18.87 -6.65 -18.19
CA GLU A 3 -18.85 -6.01 -16.88
C GLU A 3 -17.75 -4.96 -16.94
N ASN A 4 -18.17 -3.70 -16.84
CA ASN A 4 -17.30 -2.56 -16.72
C ASN A 4 -16.68 -2.63 -15.32
N LEU A 5 -15.73 -3.57 -15.13
CA LEU A 5 -15.01 -3.71 -13.88
C LEU A 5 -14.29 -2.39 -13.61
N PRO A 6 -14.48 -1.79 -12.42
CA PRO A 6 -13.81 -0.54 -12.07
C PRO A 6 -12.30 -0.72 -12.21
N ASP A 7 -11.59 0.34 -12.61
CA ASP A 7 -10.14 0.27 -12.74
C ASP A 7 -9.58 -0.27 -11.41
N PRO A 8 -8.71 -1.30 -11.41
CA PRO A 8 -8.06 -1.78 -10.19
C PRO A 8 -7.50 -0.67 -9.29
N LEU A 9 -7.07 0.46 -9.85
CA LEU A 9 -6.62 1.62 -9.08
C LEU A 9 -7.75 2.31 -8.28
N GLU A 10 -8.99 2.26 -8.75
CA GLU A 10 -10.17 2.81 -8.05
C GLU A 10 -10.57 1.98 -6.83
N ARG A 11 -10.07 0.75 -6.71
CA ARG A 11 -10.31 -0.09 -5.53
C ARG A 11 -9.42 0.27 -4.34
N LEU A 12 -8.38 1.08 -4.56
CA LEU A 12 -7.45 1.47 -3.50
C LEU A 12 -8.13 2.39 -2.48
N LYS A 13 -8.01 2.03 -1.20
CA LYS A 13 -8.57 2.80 -0.09
C LYS A 13 -7.72 4.01 0.25
N VAL A 14 -6.41 3.97 -0.02
CA VAL A 14 -5.44 5.00 0.37
C VAL A 14 -4.73 5.55 -0.86
N LEU A 15 -5.16 6.74 -1.30
CA LEU A 15 -4.67 7.36 -2.54
C LEU A 15 -3.39 8.19 -2.37
N ALA A 16 -3.15 8.69 -1.15
CA ALA A 16 -2.00 9.50 -0.77
C ALA A 16 -1.53 9.13 0.64
N ASN A 17 -0.35 9.63 1.03
CA ASN A 17 0.22 9.33 2.35
C ASN A 17 -0.79 9.67 3.48
N PRO A 18 -1.29 8.67 4.23
CA PRO A 18 -2.34 8.91 5.22
C PRO A 18 -1.80 9.54 6.52
N GLY A 19 -0.47 9.62 6.68
CA GLY A 19 0.19 10.06 7.89
C GLY A 19 0.01 9.10 9.07
N ALA A 20 0.82 9.27 10.10
CA ALA A 20 0.68 8.55 11.35
C ALA A 20 1.30 9.31 12.52
N ASN A 21 0.75 9.12 13.72
CA ASN A 21 1.34 9.66 14.96
C ASN A 21 2.50 8.78 15.45
N HIS A 22 2.41 7.47 15.22
CA HIS A 22 3.46 6.55 15.62
C HIS A 22 4.69 6.64 14.70
N PRO A 23 5.91 6.94 15.21
CA PRO A 23 7.06 7.25 14.37
C PRO A 23 7.47 6.14 13.40
N ARG A 24 7.36 4.87 13.82
CA ARG A 24 7.72 3.74 12.95
C ARG A 24 6.70 3.54 11.83
N LEU A 25 5.43 3.83 12.11
CA LEU A 25 4.37 3.73 11.11
C LEU A 25 4.47 4.87 10.10
N LEU A 26 4.73 6.09 10.59
CA LEU A 26 4.94 7.27 9.75
C LEU A 26 6.10 7.04 8.76
N ARG A 27 7.22 6.50 9.23
CA ARG A 27 8.36 6.15 8.35
C ARG A 27 7.96 5.14 7.28
N ALA A 28 7.23 4.09 7.64
CA ALA A 28 6.76 3.09 6.68
C ALA A 28 5.82 3.71 5.63
N PHE A 29 4.90 4.61 6.05
CA PHE A 29 4.03 5.33 5.12
C PHE A 29 4.81 6.26 4.19
N ASN A 30 5.78 7.02 4.70
CA ASN A 30 6.62 7.90 3.85
C ASN A 30 7.41 7.10 2.79
N GLU A 31 7.79 5.86 3.09
CA GLU A 31 8.49 4.99 2.13
C GLU A 31 7.54 4.39 1.07
N LEU A 32 6.27 4.17 1.44
CA LEU A 32 5.22 3.67 0.55
C LEU A 32 4.66 4.75 -0.36
N PHE A 33 4.56 5.98 0.14
CA PHE A 33 3.97 7.15 -0.51
C PHE A 33 5.01 8.25 -0.62
N ARG A 34 5.72 8.30 -1.76
CA ARG A 34 6.67 9.39 -2.02
C ARG A 34 5.90 10.67 -2.38
N GLU A 35 6.34 11.79 -1.82
CA GLU A 35 5.69 13.11 -2.00
C GLU A 35 5.58 13.54 -3.47
N ASN A 36 6.57 13.16 -4.30
CA ASN A 36 6.61 13.47 -5.74
C ASN A 36 6.21 12.28 -6.63
N ALA A 37 5.51 11.27 -6.08
CA ALA A 37 5.06 10.14 -6.88
C ALA A 37 3.98 10.61 -7.88
N LYS A 38 4.17 10.27 -9.16
CA LYS A 38 3.18 10.53 -10.22
C LYS A 38 2.01 9.52 -10.22
N ILE A 39 2.10 8.49 -9.38
CA ILE A 39 1.16 7.36 -9.34
C ILE A 39 0.40 7.42 -8.03
N THR A 40 -0.93 7.45 -8.16
CA THR A 40 -1.88 7.38 -7.05
C THR A 40 -1.75 6.05 -6.31
N GLY A 41 -1.99 6.05 -5.01
CA GLY A 41 -2.00 4.81 -4.23
C GLY A 41 -0.61 4.29 -3.84
N GLY A 42 0.43 5.12 -4.03
CA GLY A 42 1.79 4.82 -3.63
C GLY A 42 2.30 3.50 -4.24
N THR A 43 2.93 2.68 -3.40
CA THR A 43 3.52 1.41 -3.85
C THR A 43 2.45 0.40 -4.30
N ALA A 44 1.24 0.41 -3.73
CA ALA A 44 0.16 -0.48 -4.18
C ALA A 44 -0.31 -0.13 -5.60
N GLY A 45 -0.55 1.15 -5.87
CA GLY A 45 -0.90 1.61 -7.22
C GLY A 45 0.21 1.39 -8.24
N ALA A 46 1.48 1.56 -7.83
CA ALA A 46 2.61 1.22 -8.68
C ALA A 46 2.64 -0.26 -9.07
N ILE A 47 2.41 -1.18 -8.12
CA ILE A 47 2.34 -2.63 -8.42
C ILE A 47 1.22 -2.93 -9.41
N ILE A 48 0.02 -2.39 -9.18
CA ILE A 48 -1.12 -2.57 -10.08
C ILE A 48 -0.78 -2.09 -11.49
N LEU A 49 -0.19 -0.89 -11.61
CA LEU A 49 0.17 -0.32 -12.90
C LEU A 49 1.26 -1.12 -13.62
N GLU A 50 2.29 -1.56 -12.88
CA GLU A 50 3.35 -2.43 -13.41
C GLU A 50 2.76 -3.76 -13.91
N THR A 51 1.83 -4.37 -13.16
CA THR A 51 1.15 -5.60 -13.58
C THR A 51 0.25 -5.38 -14.80
N LYS A 52 -0.51 -4.28 -14.85
CA LYS A 52 -1.41 -3.96 -15.98
C LYS A 52 -0.64 -3.68 -17.27
N THR A 53 0.49 -2.96 -17.18
CA THR A 53 1.22 -2.46 -18.36
C THR A 53 2.40 -3.33 -18.75
N GLY A 54 2.90 -4.17 -17.84
CA GLY A 54 4.17 -4.87 -18.01
C GLY A 54 5.40 -3.95 -17.94
N VAL A 55 5.22 -2.65 -17.68
CA VAL A 55 6.28 -1.64 -17.67
C VAL A 55 6.59 -1.23 -16.24
N LEU A 56 7.87 -1.26 -15.87
CA LEU A 56 8.33 -0.79 -14.56
C LEU A 56 8.22 0.74 -14.47
N VAL A 57 7.63 1.23 -13.38
CA VAL A 57 7.45 2.68 -13.14
C VAL A 57 8.62 3.30 -12.38
N GLY A 58 9.63 2.49 -12.06
CA GLY A 58 10.92 2.90 -11.50
C GLY A 58 12.00 1.88 -11.87
N ASP A 59 13.19 2.05 -11.30
CA ASP A 59 14.37 1.25 -11.66
C ASP A 59 14.22 -0.24 -11.31
N LYS A 60 13.33 -0.58 -10.38
CA LYS A 60 13.08 -1.94 -9.89
C LYS A 60 11.59 -2.17 -9.70
N SER A 61 11.16 -3.43 -9.82
CA SER A 61 9.78 -3.82 -9.55
C SER A 61 9.32 -3.41 -8.15
N HIS A 62 8.15 -2.81 -8.09
CA HIS A 62 7.51 -2.40 -6.85
C HIS A 62 6.94 -3.60 -6.07
N LYS A 63 6.80 -4.78 -6.69
CA LYS A 63 6.30 -6.00 -6.03
C LYS A 63 7.16 -6.42 -4.85
N ARG A 64 8.48 -6.53 -5.06
CA ARG A 64 9.44 -6.87 -3.99
C ARG A 64 9.41 -5.85 -2.86
N LYS A 65 9.38 -4.56 -3.22
CA LYS A 65 9.26 -3.46 -2.24
C LYS A 65 7.94 -3.58 -1.46
N GLY A 66 6.83 -3.87 -2.13
CA GLY A 66 5.52 -4.08 -1.51
C GLY A 66 5.53 -5.22 -0.50
N GLU A 67 6.13 -6.36 -0.82
CA GLU A 67 6.25 -7.52 0.10
C GLU A 67 7.10 -7.21 1.34
N GLU A 68 8.22 -6.49 1.16
CA GLU A 68 9.06 -6.04 2.27
C GLU A 68 8.29 -5.10 3.21
N ARG A 69 7.58 -4.11 2.65
CA ARG A 69 6.79 -3.15 3.44
C ARG A 69 5.56 -3.76 4.08
N ARG A 70 4.85 -4.65 3.39
CA ARG A 70 3.75 -5.41 3.98
C ARG A 70 4.19 -6.19 5.21
N ARG A 71 5.33 -6.89 5.14
CA ARG A 71 5.90 -7.61 6.31
C ARG A 71 6.22 -6.66 7.46
N GLN A 72 6.80 -5.50 7.16
CA GLN A 72 7.10 -4.47 8.16
C GLN A 72 5.82 -3.94 8.84
N LEU A 73 4.78 -3.65 8.07
CA LEU A 73 3.50 -3.16 8.58
C LEU A 73 2.79 -4.22 9.43
N LYS A 74 2.77 -5.49 9.01
CA LYS A 74 2.24 -6.60 9.83
C LYS A 74 2.95 -6.71 11.17
N LYS A 75 4.28 -6.60 11.18
CA LYS A 75 5.05 -6.57 12.43
C LYS A 75 4.65 -5.41 13.34
N ILE A 76 4.38 -4.22 12.79
CA ILE A 76 3.89 -3.09 13.58
C ILE A 76 2.49 -3.38 14.14
N GLN A 77 1.60 -3.95 13.32
CA GLN A 77 0.26 -4.34 13.74
C GLN A 77 0.29 -5.36 14.88
N ASP A 78 1.14 -6.38 14.77
CA ASP A 78 1.26 -7.42 15.79
C ASP A 78 1.83 -6.88 17.11
N GLN A 79 2.84 -6.01 17.05
CA GLN A 79 3.38 -5.34 18.23
C GLN A 79 2.34 -4.45 18.92
N ASP A 80 1.46 -3.79 18.16
CA ASP A 80 0.39 -2.96 18.72
C ASP A 80 -0.69 -3.76 19.46
N LYS A 81 -0.88 -5.06 19.14
CA LYS A 81 -1.82 -5.92 19.88
C LYS A 81 -1.40 -6.11 21.34
N GLU A 82 -0.10 -6.04 21.62
CA GLU A 82 0.46 -6.17 22.97
C GLU A 82 0.68 -4.81 23.63
N GLU A 83 1.23 -3.84 22.88
CA GLU A 83 1.67 -2.57 23.44
C GLU A 83 0.59 -1.47 23.44
N HIS A 84 -0.44 -1.59 22.59
CA HIS A 84 -1.53 -0.63 22.42
C HIS A 84 -1.07 0.84 22.24
N LYS A 85 -0.05 1.05 21.40
CA LYS A 85 0.57 2.36 21.16
C LYS A 85 0.02 3.12 19.96
N LEU A 86 -0.69 2.45 19.05
CA LEU A 86 -1.31 3.07 17.89
C LEU A 86 -2.65 3.71 18.28
N THR A 87 -2.89 4.91 17.78
CA THR A 87 -4.21 5.55 17.88
C THR A 87 -5.23 4.81 17.01
N ALA A 88 -6.52 4.95 17.28
CA ALA A 88 -7.57 4.36 16.43
C ALA A 88 -7.43 4.76 14.95
N ARG A 89 -7.05 6.02 14.68
CA ARG A 89 -6.76 6.52 13.34
C ARG A 89 -5.55 5.84 12.71
N ASP A 90 -4.46 5.67 13.46
CA ASP A 90 -3.27 4.97 12.97
C ASP A 90 -3.57 3.51 12.62
N LYS A 91 -4.38 2.83 13.45
CA LYS A 91 -4.81 1.44 13.20
C LYS A 91 -5.63 1.34 11.92
N GLN A 92 -6.61 2.23 11.72
CA GLN A 92 -7.41 2.27 10.50
C GLN A 92 -6.56 2.53 9.26
N ASN A 93 -5.64 3.50 9.33
CA ASN A 93 -4.72 3.80 8.23
C ASN A 93 -3.82 2.61 7.91
N LEU A 94 -3.28 1.94 8.94
CA LEU A 94 -2.44 0.75 8.81
C LEU A 94 -3.20 -0.39 8.13
N GLU A 95 -4.44 -0.65 8.54
CA GLU A 95 -5.30 -1.67 7.96
C GLU A 95 -5.60 -1.39 6.49
N ASN A 96 -6.03 -0.17 6.17
CA ASN A 96 -6.34 0.22 4.79
C ASN A 96 -5.10 0.06 3.87
N VAL A 97 -3.91 0.46 4.33
CA VAL A 97 -2.67 0.31 3.56
C VAL A 97 -2.28 -1.16 3.40
N LEU A 98 -2.49 -2.00 4.43
CA LEU A 98 -2.24 -3.44 4.34
C LEU A 98 -3.17 -4.11 3.32
N GLU A 99 -4.46 -3.77 3.33
CA GLU A 99 -5.43 -4.29 2.36
C GLU A 99 -5.09 -3.87 0.93
N ASP A 100 -4.72 -2.60 0.71
CA ASP A 100 -4.30 -2.10 -0.60
C ASP A 100 -3.05 -2.84 -1.11
N LEU A 101 -2.07 -3.11 -0.24
CA LEU A 101 -0.89 -3.90 -0.59
C LEU A 101 -1.24 -5.37 -0.86
N ASP A 102 -2.10 -5.97 -0.04
CA ASP A 102 -2.55 -7.36 -0.21
C ASP A 102 -3.30 -7.55 -1.54
N TYR A 103 -4.18 -6.61 -1.87
CA TYR A 103 -4.87 -6.57 -3.15
C TYR A 103 -3.88 -6.43 -4.30
N ALA A 104 -2.99 -5.43 -4.25
CA ALA A 104 -2.03 -5.18 -5.32
C ALA A 104 -1.07 -6.36 -5.56
N LEU A 105 -0.63 -7.04 -4.49
CA LEU A 105 0.30 -8.18 -4.59
C LEU A 105 -0.35 -9.46 -5.14
N THR A 106 -1.66 -9.62 -4.96
CA THR A 106 -2.43 -10.76 -5.48
C THR A 106 -3.07 -10.45 -6.83
N PHE A 107 -3.11 -9.19 -7.25
CA PHE A 107 -3.65 -8.76 -8.53
C PHE A 107 -2.92 -9.41 -9.71
N THR A 108 -3.69 -10.07 -10.57
CA THR A 108 -3.27 -10.66 -11.84
C THR A 108 -4.28 -10.29 -12.92
N LEU A 109 -3.83 -10.18 -14.17
CA LEU A 109 -4.73 -10.05 -15.31
C LEU A 109 -5.32 -11.44 -15.62
N GLU A 110 -6.64 -11.60 -15.49
CA GLU A 110 -7.38 -12.79 -15.92
C GLU A 110 -7.69 -12.77 -17.42
#